data_AF-A0A1J8P7K8-F1
#
_entry.id   AF-A0A1J8P7K8-F1
#
_cell.length_a   1.000
_cell.length_b   1.000
_cell.length_c   1.000
_cell.angle_alpha   90.00
_cell.angle_beta   90.00
_cell.angle_gamma   90.00
#
_symmetry.space_group_name_H-M   'P 1'
#
loop_
_entity.id
_entity.type
_entity.pdbx_description
1 polymer ?
#
loop_
_entity_poly.entity_id
_entity_poly.type
_entity_poly.pdbx_seq_one_letter_code
_entity_poly.pdbx_strand_id
1 'polypeptide(L)' 'MRKLPKLLLKPVGKAIADFGMIRTGDKILLAVSGGKDSLSLFHILRHFQAHSPVKFELGVV' A
#
# COMPACT_ATOMS: atom_id res chain seq x y z
N MET A 1 -2.03 -1.65 16.98
CA MET A 1 -2.26 -0.76 15.81
C MET A 1 -3.75 -0.45 15.69
N ARG A 2 -4.14 0.81 15.53
CA ARG A 2 -5.52 1.17 15.17
C ARG A 2 -5.85 0.57 13.79
N LYS A 3 -7.09 0.12 13.58
CA LYS A 3 -7.56 -0.29 12.26
C LYS A 3 -7.51 0.91 11.31
N LEU A 4 -6.91 0.73 10.13
CA LEU A 4 -6.91 1.76 9.09
C LEU A 4 -8.36 2.04 8.63
N PRO A 5 -8.74 3.30 8.41
CA PRO A 5 -10.08 3.64 7.94
C PRO A 5 -10.38 2.98 6.59
N LYS A 6 -11.54 2.33 6.47
CA LYS A 6 -12.01 1.75 5.20
C LYS A 6 -12.10 2.79 4.07
N LEU A 7 -12.31 4.06 4.42
CA LEU A 7 -12.34 5.19 3.48
C LEU A 7 -11.02 5.36 2.72
N LEU A 8 -9.88 4.99 3.31
CA LEU A 8 -8.58 5.04 2.63
C LEU A 8 -8.26 3.72 1.92
N LEU A 9 -8.56 2.58 2.54
CA LEU A 9 -8.22 1.28 1.98
C LEU A 9 -9.00 0.94 0.71
N LYS A 10 -10.32 1.23 0.68
CA LYS A 10 -11.17 0.89 -0.46
C LYS A 10 -10.72 1.55 -1.78
N PRO A 11 -10.54 2.88 -1.87
CA PRO A 11 -10.13 3.50 -3.13
C PRO A 11 -8.73 3.08 -3.56
N VAL A 12 -7.78 2.89 -2.63
CA VAL A 12 -6.42 2.44 -2.98
C VAL A 12 -6.44 0.99 -3.51
N GLY A 13 -7.17 0.09 -2.85
CA GLY A 13 -7.32 -1.29 -3.33
C GLY A 13 -8.01 -1.35 -4.70
N LYS A 14 -9.02 -0.51 -4.92
CA LYS A 14 -9.68 -0.36 -6.22
C LYS A 14 -8.69 0.14 -7.29
N ALA A 15 -7.91 1.18 -7.00
CA ALA A 15 -6.91 1.67 -7.95
C ALA A 15 -5.85 0.61 -8.29
N ILE A 16 -5.37 -0.15 -7.29
CA ILE A 16 -4.43 -1.24 -7.53
C ILE A 16 -5.03 -2.29 -8.48
N ALA A 17 -6.30 -2.66 -8.29
CA ALA A 17 -6.99 -3.65 -9.13
C ALA A 17 -7.31 -3.12 -10.53
N ASP A 18 -7.92 -1.94 -10.63
CA ASP A 18 -8.38 -1.34 -11.88
C ASP A 18 -7.22 -1.01 -12.83
N PHE A 19 -6.07 -0.61 -12.27
CA PHE A 19 -4.90 -0.22 -13.07
C PHE A 19 -3.76 -1.25 -13.04
N GLY A 20 -3.93 -2.38 -12.35
CA GLY A 20 -2.89 -3.40 -12.23
C GLY A 20 -1.57 -2.87 -11.64
N MET A 21 -1.65 -1.94 -10.68
CA MET A 21 -0.47 -1.19 -10.19
C MET A 21 0.52 -2.06 -9.41
N ILE A 22 0.03 -3.11 -8.75
CA ILE A 22 0.81 -4.02 -7.92
C ILE A 22 0.42 -5.46 -8.26
N ARG A 23 1.40 -6.27 -8.61
CA ARG A 23 1.26 -7.66 -9.02
C ARG A 23 2.10 -8.55 -8.11
N THR A 24 1.77 -9.85 -8.10
CA THR A 24 2.51 -10.83 -7.32
C THR A 24 3.96 -10.90 -7.79
N GLY A 25 4.91 -10.80 -6.85
CA GLY A 25 6.35 -10.79 -7.13
C GLY A 25 6.95 -9.40 -7.32
N ASP A 26 6.15 -8.33 -7.35
CA ASP A 26 6.67 -6.98 -7.51
C ASP A 26 7.55 -6.57 -6.31
N LYS A 27 8.63 -5.83 -6.62
CA LYS A 27 9.48 -5.16 -5.62
C LYS A 27 9.25 -3.66 -5.73
N ILE A 28 8.63 -3.10 -4.70
CA ILE A 28 8.17 -1.71 -4.69
C ILE A 28 9.06 -0.90 -3.75
N LEU A 29 9.59 0.22 -4.25
CA LEU A 29 10.28 1.22 -3.43
C LEU A 29 9.36 2.42 -3.22
N LEU A 30 9.04 2.70 -1.95
CA LEU A 30 8.25 3.87 -1.58
C LEU A 30 9.17 4.99 -1.08
N ALA A 31 9.11 6.16 -1.73
CA ALA A 31 9.77 7.37 -1.24
C ALA A 31 8.96 8.01 -0.11
N VAL A 32 9.58 8.17 1.06
CA VAL A 32 8.98 8.77 2.26
C VAL A 32 9.60 10.14 2.51
N SER A 33 8.85 11.17 2.11
CA SER A 33 9.19 12.57 2.35
C SER A 33 9.01 13.03 3.81
N GLY A 34 8.49 12.18 4.69
CA GLY A 34 8.06 12.56 6.05
C GLY A 34 6.69 13.26 6.12
N GLY A 35 6.07 13.52 4.96
CA GLY A 35 4.73 14.09 4.89
C GLY A 35 3.61 13.09 5.24
N LYS A 36 2.44 13.63 5.60
CA LYS A 36 1.27 12.81 5.96
C LYS A 36 0.86 11.85 4.85
N ASP A 37 1.03 12.23 3.60
CA ASP A 37 0.56 11.47 2.44
C ASP A 37 1.46 10.26 2.18
N SER A 38 2.79 10.44 2.21
CA SER A 38 3.75 9.35 2.03
C SER A 38 3.75 8.37 3.22
N LEU A 39 3.61 8.87 4.45
CA LEU A 39 3.43 8.02 5.64
C LEU A 39 2.09 7.26 5.62
N SER A 40 1.01 7.91 5.19
CA SER A 40 -0.30 7.24 5.06
C SER A 40 -0.23 6.12 4.02
N LEU A 41 0.40 6.38 2.86
CA LEU A 41 0.58 5.37 1.83
C LEU A 41 1.44 4.20 2.33
N PHE A 42 2.51 4.46 3.07
CA PHE A 42 3.31 3.41 3.71
C PHE A 42 2.45 2.47 4.58
N HIS A 43 1.62 3.05 5.45
CA HIS A 43 0.74 2.24 6.32
C HIS A 43 -0.30 1.46 5.52
N ILE A 44 -0.85 2.04 4.45
CA ILE A 44 -1.82 1.39 3.56
C ILE A 44 -1.17 0.20 2.82
N LEU A 45 0.02 0.39 2.24
CA LEU A 45 0.74 -0.68 1.54
C LEU A 45 1.17 -1.80 2.50
N ARG A 46 1.62 -1.46 3.71
CA ARG A 46 1.88 -2.47 4.76
C ARG A 46 0.63 -3.25 5.15
N HIS A 47 -0.53 -2.59 5.21
CA HIS A 47 -1.80 -3.28 5.44
C HIS A 47 -2.12 -4.28 4.32
N PHE A 48 -1.96 -3.89 3.06
CA PHE A 48 -2.15 -4.80 1.93
C PHE A 48 -1.15 -5.95 1.93
N GLN A 49 0.12 -5.71 2.24
CA GLN A 49 1.12 -6.79 2.33
C GLN A 49 0.72 -7.88 3.34
N ALA A 50 0.10 -7.48 4.47
CA ALA A 50 -0.32 -8.40 5.52
C ALA A 50 -1.68 -9.10 5.23
N HIS A 51 -2.61 -8.44 4.55
CA HIS A 51 -4.01 -8.91 4.42
C HIS A 51 -4.43 -9.26 2.99
N SER A 52 -3.63 -8.93 1.97
CA SER A 52 -3.95 -9.20 0.56
C SER A 52 -3.36 -10.54 0.10
N PRO A 53 -4.03 -11.24 -0.84
CA PRO A 53 -3.44 -12.40 -1.52
C PRO A 53 -2.25 -12.01 -2.42
N VAL A 54 -2.17 -10.76 -2.87
CA VAL A 54 -1.06 -10.27 -3.72
C VAL A 54 0.20 -10.14 -2.87
N LYS A 55 1.22 -10.95 -3.15
CA LYS A 55 2.50 -10.96 -2.42
C LYS A 55 3.51 -10.07 -3.13
N PHE A 56 4.02 -9.05 -2.45
CA PHE A 56 5.01 -8.10 -2.96
C PHE A 56 6.01 -7.71 -1.87
N GLU A 57 7.20 -7.30 -2.28
CA GLU A 57 8.22 -6.72 -1.40
C GLU A 57 8.06 -5.20 -1.35
N LEU A 58 8.21 -4.62 -0.16
CA LEU A 58 8.10 -3.17 0.07
C LEU A 58 9.35 -2.65 0.77
N GLY A 59 10.16 -1.89 0.01
CA GLY A 59 11.26 -1.07 0.51
C GLY A 59 10.82 0.38 0.73
N VAL A 60 11.62 1.13 1.49
CA VAL A 60 11.35 2.53 1.81
C VAL A 60 12.64 3.33 1.71
N VAL A 61 12.59 4.54 1.13
CA VAL A 61 13.71 5.49 1.04
C VAL A 61 13.31 6.86 1.57
#